data_AF-A0A3Q8SD06-F1
#
_entry.id   AF-A0A3Q8SD06-F1
#
_cell.length_a   1.000
_cell.length_b   1.000
_cell.length_c   1.000
_cell.angle_alpha   90.00
_cell.angle_beta   90.00
_cell.angle_gamma   90.00
#
_symmetry.space_group_name_H-M   'P 1'
#
loop_
_entity.id
_entity.type
_entity.pdbx_description
1 polymer ?
#
loop_
_entity_poly.entity_id
_entity_poly.type
_entity_poly.pdbx_seq_one_letter_code
_entity_poly.pdbx_strand_id
1 'polypeptide(L)'
;MGLQVESFKRGNRHRSTASYINYEWEEWLQENRVELNAMTTPQFIHWLESKMEEYGHKKVIPNDAVLQRKLQDEAKEILRQRLVQKLLVEAGFEQQFEVAIDELSEAVNEHSELRIEVEQALIERQDRHWTDPVQNRAEDIVKRSC
;
A
#
# COMPACT_ATOMS: atom_id res chain seq x y z
N MET A 1 25.34 3.42 26.02
CA MET A 1 24.10 4.07 26.51
C MET A 1 23.19 2.99 27.06
N GLY A 2 22.89 3.01 28.36
CA GLY A 2 21.95 2.07 28.97
C GLY A 2 20.53 2.46 28.59
N LEU A 3 19.74 1.50 28.09
CA LEU A 3 18.34 1.74 27.77
C LEU A 3 17.54 1.92 29.06
N GLN A 4 16.52 2.77 29.04
CA GLN A 4 15.64 2.93 30.19
C GLN A 4 14.87 1.63 30.42
N VAL A 5 14.90 1.14 31.66
CA VAL A 5 14.18 -0.06 32.08
C VAL A 5 13.04 0.36 32.99
N GLU A 6 11.82 -0.05 32.65
CA GLU A 6 10.66 0.02 33.53
C GLU A 6 10.41 -1.37 34.13
N SER A 7 10.31 -1.44 35.46
CA SER A 7 9.92 -2.66 36.15
C SER A 7 8.41 -2.66 36.40
N PHE A 8 7.79 -3.82 36.27
CA PHE A 8 6.36 -3.99 36.51
C PHE A 8 6.10 -5.36 37.17
N LYS A 9 4.96 -5.49 37.84
CA LYS A 9 4.63 -6.73 38.56
C LYS A 9 4.40 -7.90 37.60
N ARG A 10 5.01 -9.05 37.92
CA ARG A 10 4.74 -10.31 37.23
C ARG A 10 3.26 -10.66 37.34
N GLY A 11 2.63 -10.96 36.21
CA GLY A 11 1.27 -11.47 36.16
C GLY A 11 1.23 -12.99 36.25
N ASN A 12 0.04 -13.56 36.44
CA ASN A 12 -0.15 -15.02 36.49
C ASN A 12 0.10 -15.72 35.14
N ARG A 13 0.08 -14.98 34.02
CA ARG A 13 0.34 -15.52 32.69
C ARG A 13 1.74 -15.16 32.22
N HIS A 14 2.51 -16.19 31.84
CA HIS A 14 3.80 -16.02 31.19
C HIS A 14 3.63 -15.30 29.85
N ARG A 15 4.36 -14.19 29.66
CA ARG A 15 4.32 -13.43 28.41
C ARG A 15 5.30 -14.04 27.42
N SER A 16 4.81 -14.33 26.22
CA SER A 16 5.62 -14.90 25.14
C SER A 16 6.72 -13.93 24.73
N THR A 17 7.95 -14.43 24.68
CA THR A 17 9.12 -13.76 24.13
C THR A 17 9.48 -14.37 22.77
N ALA A 18 10.40 -13.73 22.04
CA ALA A 18 10.85 -14.27 20.77
C ALA A 18 11.73 -15.52 20.97
N SER A 19 11.64 -16.48 20.04
CA SER A 19 12.26 -17.81 20.16
C SER A 19 13.80 -17.81 20.15
N TYR A 20 14.43 -16.70 19.79
CA TYR A 20 15.90 -16.55 19.77
C TYR A 20 16.47 -15.97 21.07
N ILE A 21 15.61 -15.68 22.06
CA ILE A 21 16.01 -15.14 23.36
C ILE A 21 16.38 -16.29 24.30
N ASN A 22 17.45 -16.15 25.08
CA ASN A 22 17.87 -17.15 26.05
C ASN A 22 16.99 -17.12 27.31
N TYR A 23 17.13 -18.15 28.16
CA TYR A 23 16.32 -18.29 29.36
C TYR A 23 16.45 -17.10 30.33
N GLU A 24 17.68 -16.59 30.55
CA GLU A 24 17.93 -15.48 31.47
C GLU A 24 17.21 -14.20 31.04
N TRP A 25 17.28 -13.87 29.75
CA TRP A 25 16.57 -12.73 29.19
C TRP A 25 15.06 -12.93 29.15
N GLU A 26 14.59 -14.15 28.87
CA GLU A 26 13.16 -14.48 28.89
C GLU A 26 12.57 -14.27 30.29
N GLU A 27 13.26 -14.73 31.33
CA GLU A 27 12.86 -14.54 32.73
C GLU A 27 12.89 -13.06 33.11
N TRP A 28 13.95 -12.34 32.75
CA TRP A 28 14.09 -10.92 33.03
C TRP A 28 12.97 -10.07 32.39
N LEU A 29 12.57 -10.41 31.16
CA LEU A 29 11.48 -9.74 30.44
C LEU A 29 10.08 -10.01 31.02
N GLN A 30 9.93 -10.94 31.96
CA GLN A 30 8.65 -11.16 32.65
C GLN A 30 8.30 -10.04 33.63
N GLU A 31 9.31 -9.26 34.06
CA GLU A 31 9.19 -8.23 35.09
C GLU A 31 9.78 -6.88 34.64
N ASN A 32 10.46 -6.84 33.50
CA ASN A 32 11.13 -5.65 32.99
C ASN A 32 10.78 -5.38 31.54
N ARG A 33 10.64 -4.10 31.20
CA ARG A 33 10.47 -3.60 29.83
C ARG A 33 11.54 -2.57 29.52
N VAL A 34 11.98 -2.59 28.27
CA VAL A 34 12.93 -1.62 27.76
C VAL A 34 12.15 -0.54 27.00
N GLU A 35 12.18 0.68 27.52
CA GLU A 35 11.40 1.79 26.98
C GLU A 35 12.19 2.53 25.90
N LEU A 36 11.93 2.20 24.64
CA LEU A 36 12.54 2.88 23.49
C LEU A 36 11.96 4.29 23.28
N ASN A 37 10.71 4.53 23.68
CA ASN A 37 10.05 5.83 23.60
C ASN A 37 10.63 6.88 24.57
N ALA A 38 11.52 6.48 25.48
CA ALA A 38 12.26 7.40 26.32
C ALA A 38 13.31 8.22 25.52
N MET A 39 13.63 7.79 24.29
CA MET A 39 14.50 8.52 23.38
C MET A 39 13.71 9.48 22.50
N THR A 40 14.25 10.68 22.27
CA THR A 40 13.82 11.52 21.14
C THR A 40 14.14 10.83 19.81
N THR A 41 13.43 11.19 18.73
CA THR A 41 13.68 10.63 17.39
C THR A 41 15.15 10.69 16.96
N PRO A 42 15.89 11.81 17.13
CA PRO A 42 17.32 11.85 16.80
C PRO A 42 18.18 10.90 17.64
N GLN A 43 17.89 10.78 18.94
CA GLN A 43 18.62 9.86 19.84
C GLN A 43 18.35 8.40 19.47
N PHE A 44 17.11 8.07 19.11
CA PHE A 44 16.73 6.74 18.68
C PHE A 44 17.44 6.34 17.38
N ILE A 45 17.45 7.24 16.38
CA ILE A 45 18.17 7.01 15.11
C ILE A 45 19.66 6.80 15.38
N HIS A 46 20.29 7.68 16.16
CA HIS A 46 21.70 7.56 16.47
C HIS A 46 22.05 6.27 17.23
N TRP A 47 21.20 5.86 18.18
CA TRP A 47 21.37 4.59 18.89
C TRP A 47 21.23 3.39 17.94
N LEU A 48 20.26 3.42 17.03
CA LEU A 48 20.04 2.37 16.05
C LEU A 48 21.20 2.26 15.06
N GLU A 49 21.68 3.40 14.53
CA GLU A 49 22.86 3.47 13.66
C GLU A 49 24.10 2.90 14.35
N SER A 50 24.36 3.33 15.59
CA SER A 50 25.48 2.81 16.41
C SER A 50 25.39 1.29 16.61
N LYS A 51 24.18 0.76 16.84
CA LYS A 51 23.96 -0.68 16.98
C LYS A 51 24.19 -1.42 15.67
N MET A 52 23.72 -0.88 14.56
CA MET A 52 23.95 -1.47 13.24
C MET A 52 25.43 -1.42 12.85
N GLU A 53 26.16 -0.38 13.25
CA GLU A 53 27.62 -0.27 13.08
C GLU A 53 28.38 -1.37 13.80
N GLU A 54 28.01 -1.71 15.04
CA GLU A 54 28.63 -2.80 15.82
C GLU A 54 28.60 -4.14 15.07
N TYR A 55 27.55 -4.38 14.27
CA TYR A 55 27.39 -5.61 13.48
C TYR A 55 27.87 -5.48 12.03
N GLY A 56 28.54 -4.37 11.68
CA GLY A 56 29.11 -4.14 10.35
C GLY A 56 28.03 -3.90 9.29
N HIS A 57 27.37 -2.74 9.37
CA HIS A 57 26.29 -2.22 8.52
C HIS A 57 26.55 -2.21 6.99
N LYS A 58 26.89 -3.34 6.39
CA LYS A 58 26.94 -3.47 4.94
C LYS A 58 25.55 -3.78 4.45
N LYS A 59 25.19 -3.22 3.28
CA LYS A 59 23.99 -3.65 2.57
C LYS A 59 24.06 -5.17 2.42
N VAL A 60 23.04 -5.85 2.92
CA VAL A 60 22.93 -7.30 2.81
C VAL A 60 22.60 -7.61 1.37
N ILE A 61 23.48 -8.35 0.70
CA ILE A 61 23.18 -8.93 -0.61
C ILE A 61 22.47 -10.27 -0.33
N PRO A 62 21.22 -10.44 -0.78
CA PRO A 62 20.51 -11.72 -0.64
C PRO A 62 21.26 -12.85 -1.34
N ASN A 63 20.99 -14.10 -0.95
CA ASN A 63 21.57 -15.25 -1.62
C ASN A 63 21.09 -15.36 -3.09
N ASP A 64 21.83 -16.15 -3.88
CA ASP A 64 21.58 -16.31 -5.32
C ASP A 64 20.15 -16.74 -5.65
N ALA A 65 19.54 -17.59 -4.81
CA ALA A 65 18.17 -18.04 -5.01
C ALA A 65 17.15 -16.90 -4.92
N VAL A 66 17.32 -16.00 -3.95
CA VAL A 66 16.48 -14.80 -3.79
C VAL A 66 16.72 -13.83 -4.96
N LEU A 67 17.97 -13.62 -5.35
CA LEU A 67 18.33 -12.74 -6.46
C LEU A 67 17.74 -13.23 -7.79
N GLN A 68 17.88 -14.52 -8.10
CA GLN A 68 17.36 -15.12 -9.32
C GLN A 68 15.83 -15.06 -9.39
N ARG A 69 15.15 -15.36 -8.28
CA ARG A 69 13.69 -15.25 -8.22
C ARG A 69 13.23 -13.82 -8.48
N LYS A 70 13.85 -12.85 -7.80
CA LYS A 70 13.52 -11.43 -8.00
C LYS A 70 13.77 -10.99 -9.45
N LEU A 71 14.91 -11.38 -10.04
CA LEU A 71 15.21 -11.10 -11.45
C LEU A 71 14.15 -11.67 -12.38
N GLN A 72 13.72 -12.92 -12.15
CA GLN A 72 12.71 -13.57 -12.98
C GLN A 72 11.35 -12.86 -12.87
N ASP A 73 10.95 -12.46 -11.65
CA ASP A 73 9.69 -11.77 -11.42
C ASP A 73 9.69 -10.39 -12.11
N GLU A 74 10.79 -9.63 -11.99
CA GLU A 74 10.95 -8.34 -12.67
C GLU A 74 10.94 -8.50 -14.20
N ALA A 75 11.68 -9.49 -14.73
CA ALA A 75 11.73 -9.74 -16.17
C ALA A 75 10.35 -10.09 -16.75
N LYS A 76 9.54 -10.86 -16.02
CA LYS A 76 8.15 -11.18 -16.42
C LYS A 76 7.28 -9.94 -16.48
N GLU A 77 7.37 -9.07 -15.47
CA GLU A 77 6.55 -7.85 -15.43
C GLU A 77 6.93 -6.89 -16.56
N ILE A 78 8.23 -6.68 -16.77
CA ILE A 78 8.73 -5.87 -17.89
C ILE A 78 8.26 -6.44 -19.23
N LEU A 79 8.35 -7.77 -19.42
CA LEU A 79 7.91 -8.41 -20.66
C LEU A 79 6.40 -8.24 -20.86
N ARG A 80 5.60 -8.44 -19.80
CA ARG A 80 4.14 -8.25 -19.84
C ARG A 80 3.80 -6.84 -20.30
N GLN A 81 4.38 -5.82 -19.66
CA GLN A 81 4.11 -4.42 -20.00
C GLN A 81 4.49 -4.12 -21.46
N ARG A 82 5.64 -4.62 -21.92
CA ARG A 82 6.07 -4.45 -23.32
C ARG A 82 5.11 -5.11 -24.31
N LEU A 83 4.64 -6.32 -24.01
CA LEU A 83 3.70 -7.02 -24.87
C LEU A 83 2.33 -6.34 -24.90
N VAL A 84 1.81 -5.90 -23.75
CA VAL A 84 0.56 -5.14 -23.69
C VAL A 84 0.70 -3.85 -24.51
N GLN A 85 1.75 -3.08 -24.30
CA GLN A 85 1.98 -1.85 -25.07
C GLN A 85 2.09 -2.11 -26.57
N LYS A 86 2.81 -3.18 -26.95
CA LYS A 86 2.90 -3.58 -28.35
C LYS A 86 1.52 -3.91 -28.93
N LEU A 87 0.71 -4.68 -28.22
CA LEU A 87 -0.65 -5.05 -28.66
C LEU A 87 -1.57 -3.82 -28.77
N LEU A 88 -1.49 -2.88 -27.83
CA LEU A 88 -2.25 -1.63 -27.89
C LEU A 88 -1.87 -0.79 -29.11
N VAL A 89 -0.58 -0.69 -29.41
CA VAL A 89 -0.08 0.03 -30.60
C VAL A 89 -0.50 -0.68 -31.89
N GLU A 90 -0.33 -2.00 -31.97
CA GLU A 90 -0.69 -2.80 -33.15
C GLU A 90 -2.20 -2.79 -33.42
N ALA A 91 -3.02 -2.77 -32.36
CA ALA A 91 -4.46 -2.61 -32.47
C ALA A 91 -4.87 -1.17 -32.88
N GLY A 92 -3.94 -0.22 -32.90
CA GLY A 92 -4.28 1.19 -33.12
C GLY A 92 -5.17 1.74 -32.01
N PHE A 93 -5.01 1.24 -30.77
CA PHE A 93 -5.86 1.58 -29.63
C PHE A 93 -5.99 3.08 -29.44
N GLU A 94 -4.88 3.82 -29.49
CA GLU A 94 -4.87 5.28 -29.29
C GLU A 94 -5.80 5.98 -30.28
N GLN A 95 -5.76 5.61 -31.56
CA GLN A 95 -6.61 6.23 -32.56
C GLN A 95 -8.09 5.88 -32.35
N GLN A 96 -8.40 4.64 -31.97
CA GLN A 96 -9.77 4.23 -31.66
C GLN A 96 -10.29 4.92 -30.39
N PHE A 97 -9.42 5.08 -29.40
CA PHE A 97 -9.73 5.71 -28.14
C PHE A 97 -9.99 7.22 -28.31
N GLU A 98 -9.18 7.93 -29.10
CA GLU A 98 -9.40 9.34 -29.40
C GLU A 98 -10.74 9.58 -30.10
N VAL A 99 -11.08 8.77 -31.12
CA VAL A 99 -12.39 8.85 -31.79
C VAL A 99 -13.54 8.59 -30.81
N ALA A 100 -13.42 7.56 -29.97
CA ALA A 100 -14.43 7.24 -28.98
C ALA A 100 -14.54 8.31 -27.87
N ILE A 101 -13.45 8.99 -27.51
CA ILE A 101 -13.43 10.08 -26.55
C ILE A 101 -14.13 11.32 -27.11
N ASP A 102 -13.90 11.65 -28.37
CA ASP A 102 -14.60 12.77 -29.03
C ASP A 102 -16.12 12.53 -29.00
N GLU A 103 -16.58 11.35 -29.42
CA GLU A 103 -18.00 10.95 -29.36
C GLU A 103 -18.56 10.92 -27.93
N LEU A 104 -17.79 10.43 -26.96
CA LEU A 104 -18.17 10.41 -25.55
C LEU A 104 -18.26 11.83 -24.98
N SER A 105 -17.36 12.72 -25.36
CA SER A 105 -17.30 14.09 -24.86
C SER A 105 -18.55 14.89 -25.25
N GLU A 106 -19.06 14.69 -26.47
CA GLU A 106 -20.32 15.28 -26.92
C GLU A 106 -21.48 14.76 -26.06
N ALA A 107 -21.59 13.44 -25.88
CA ALA A 107 -22.65 12.84 -25.08
C ALA A 107 -22.62 13.26 -23.60
N VAL A 108 -21.43 13.42 -23.00
CA VAL A 108 -21.28 13.93 -21.64
C VAL A 108 -21.68 15.40 -21.53
N ASN A 109 -21.31 16.23 -22.50
CA ASN A 109 -21.61 17.66 -22.51
C ASN A 109 -23.11 17.96 -22.68
N GLU A 110 -23.86 17.08 -23.34
CA GLU A 110 -25.33 17.19 -23.47
C GLU A 110 -26.07 16.95 -22.15
N HIS A 111 -25.43 16.31 -21.16
CA HIS A 111 -26.03 15.97 -19.87
C HIS A 111 -25.95 17.11 -18.84
N SER A 112 -26.78 18.13 -19.04
CA SER A 112 -26.89 19.29 -18.12
C SER A 112 -27.61 18.99 -16.78
N GLU A 113 -28.28 17.84 -16.64
CA GLU A 113 -29.15 17.52 -15.50
C GLU A 113 -28.51 16.67 -14.40
N LEU A 114 -27.22 16.28 -14.52
CA LEU A 114 -26.54 15.37 -13.59
C LEU A 114 -26.66 15.81 -12.12
N ARG A 115 -26.61 17.12 -11.86
CA ARG A 115 -26.75 17.68 -10.51
C ARG A 115 -28.11 17.32 -9.88
N ILE A 116 -29.18 17.39 -10.65
CA ILE A 116 -30.54 17.09 -10.20
C ILE A 116 -30.68 15.60 -9.93
N GLU A 117 -30.11 14.74 -10.78
CA GLU A 117 -30.13 13.28 -10.60
C GLU A 117 -29.39 12.84 -9.32
N VAL A 118 -28.22 13.42 -9.06
CA VAL A 118 -27.46 13.15 -7.83
C VAL A 118 -28.25 13.59 -6.60
N GLU A 119 -28.85 14.78 -6.64
CA GLU A 119 -29.68 15.30 -5.53
C GLU A 119 -30.89 14.41 -5.26
N GLN A 120 -31.61 13.96 -6.30
CA GLN A 120 -32.76 13.05 -6.16
C GLN A 120 -32.33 11.69 -5.58
N ALA A 121 -31.25 11.09 -6.07
CA ALA A 121 -30.76 9.81 -5.59
C ALA A 121 -30.38 9.83 -4.10
N LEU A 122 -29.82 10.95 -3.61
CA LEU A 122 -29.47 11.13 -2.21
C LEU A 122 -30.68 11.45 -1.32
N ILE A 123 -31.74 12.08 -1.84
CA ILE A 123 -33.01 12.26 -1.13
C ILE A 123 -33.68 10.90 -0.88
N GLU A 124 -33.69 10.02 -1.89
CA GLU A 124 -34.28 8.68 -1.79
C GLU A 124 -33.46 7.75 -0.88
N ARG A 125 -32.12 7.87 -0.90
CA ARG A 125 -31.20 7.03 -0.12
C ARG A 125 -29.99 7.83 0.39
N GLN A 126 -30.14 8.39 1.59
CA GLN A 126 -29.10 9.19 2.25
C GLN A 126 -27.87 8.38 2.68
N ASP A 127 -27.95 7.04 2.66
CA ASP A 127 -26.85 6.14 2.99
C ASP A 127 -25.88 5.89 1.81
N ARG A 128 -26.21 6.35 0.60
CA ARG A 128 -25.38 6.17 -0.61
C ARG A 128 -24.34 7.27 -0.78
N HIS A 129 -23.25 6.93 -1.47
CA HIS A 129 -22.24 7.91 -1.86
C HIS A 129 -22.66 8.61 -3.15
N TRP A 130 -22.42 9.93 -3.26
CA TRP A 130 -22.84 10.74 -4.42
C TRP A 130 -22.21 10.30 -5.75
N THR A 131 -21.12 9.52 -5.70
CA THR A 131 -20.48 8.97 -6.90
C THR A 131 -21.28 7.86 -7.54
N ASP A 132 -22.14 7.16 -6.80
CA ASP A 132 -22.92 6.04 -7.32
C ASP A 132 -23.82 6.45 -8.49
N PRO A 133 -24.67 7.51 -8.39
CA PRO A 133 -25.45 7.99 -9.53
C PRO A 133 -24.57 8.51 -10.68
N VAL A 134 -23.41 9.11 -10.40
CA VAL A 134 -22.46 9.56 -11.44
C VAL A 134 -21.87 8.36 -12.20
N GLN A 135 -21.50 7.29 -11.49
CA GLN A 135 -20.96 6.08 -12.09
C GLN A 135 -22.01 5.38 -12.95
N ASN A 136 -23.24 5.22 -12.44
CA ASN A 136 -24.34 4.64 -13.22
C ASN A 136 -24.59 5.43 -14.50
N ARG A 137 -24.58 6.77 -14.41
CA ARG A 137 -24.75 7.64 -15.58
C ARG A 137 -23.61 7.47 -16.58
N ALA A 138 -22.36 7.44 -16.11
CA ALA A 138 -21.20 7.22 -16.98
C ALA A 138 -21.29 5.87 -17.71
N GLU A 139 -21.71 4.80 -17.02
CA GLU A 139 -21.93 3.48 -17.64
C GLU A 139 -23.03 3.51 -18.70
N ASP A 140 -24.13 4.24 -18.45
CA ASP A 140 -25.23 4.38 -19.42
C ASP A 140 -24.81 5.17 -20.67
N ILE A 141 -23.99 6.20 -20.51
CA ILE A 141 -23.45 6.97 -21.64
C ILE A 141 -22.53 6.06 -22.48
N VAL A 142 -21.59 5.35 -21.84
CA VAL A 142 -20.65 4.45 -22.55
C VAL A 142 -21.38 3.32 -23.28
N LYS A 143 -22.45 2.74 -22.69
CA LYS A 143 -23.27 1.70 -23.34
C LYS A 143 -24.03 2.20 -24.58
N ARG A 144 -24.27 3.49 -24.72
CA ARG A 144 -24.98 4.08 -25.87
C ARG A 144 -24.02 4.46 -27.01
N SER A 145 -22.75 4.68 -26.68
CA SER A 145 -21.70 5.07 -27.63
C SER A 145 -20.88 3.90 -28.19
N CYS A 146 -21.03 2.68 -27.66
CA CYS A 146 -20.38 1.44 -28.14
C CYS A 146 -21.40 0.43 -28.67
#